data_AF-A0A850XLM2-F1
#
_entry.id   AF-A0A850XLM2-F1
#
_cell.length_a   1.000
_cell.length_b   1.000
_cell.length_c   1.000
_cell.angle_alpha   90.00
_cell.angle_beta   90.00
_cell.angle_gamma   90.00
#
_symmetry.space_group_name_H-M   'P 1'
#
loop_
_entity.id
_entity.type
_entity.pdbx_description
1 polymer ?
#
loop_
_entity_poly.entity_id
_entity_poly.type
_entity_poly.pdbx_seq_one_letter_code
_entity_poly.pdbx_strand_id
1 'polypeptide(L)'
;IPLMHRILAMSKRPLSLYASPWTSPAWLKTSESFVGKGTLKGQAGDKYHKTWANYFVRFLDEYAKHNLTFWAVTAENEPSAGLINNYPFQCLGFTAEQQRDFIARDLGPALANSSHRDIRLIILDDNRLHLPHWAKVVLEDEEAARYVHGIGIHWYLDFIGPIQDTVLPTHELFPDYFILSTEACIGAHFWE
;
A
#
# COMPACT_ATOMS: atom_id res chain seq x y z
N ILE A 1 -3.88 18.45 7.74
CA ILE A 1 -2.97 18.67 8.89
C ILE A 1 -3.67 19.27 10.11
N PRO A 2 -4.30 20.48 10.08
CA PRO A 2 -4.89 21.09 11.28
C PRO A 2 -5.95 20.22 11.98
N LEU A 3 -6.78 19.51 11.22
CA LEU A 3 -7.77 18.59 11.78
C LEU A 3 -7.13 17.41 12.53
N MET A 4 -6.02 16.87 12.04
CA MET A 4 -5.31 15.78 12.74
C MET A 4 -4.78 16.24 14.09
N HIS A 5 -4.24 17.47 14.19
CA HIS A 5 -3.84 18.01 15.49
C HIS A 5 -5.00 18.13 16.47
N ARG A 6 -6.18 18.55 15.98
CA ARG A 6 -7.39 18.60 16.82
C ARG A 6 -7.80 17.21 17.30
N ILE A 7 -7.78 16.22 16.42
CA ILE A 7 -8.10 14.82 16.76
C ILE A 7 -7.10 14.28 17.79
N LEU A 8 -5.80 14.47 17.57
CA LEU A 8 -4.74 14.04 18.48
C LEU A 8 -4.87 14.69 19.86
N ALA A 9 -5.17 15.99 19.92
CA ALA A 9 -5.37 16.71 21.18
C ALA A 9 -6.62 16.26 21.96
N MET A 10 -7.64 15.74 21.26
CA MET A 10 -8.88 15.24 21.87
C MET A 10 -8.81 13.78 22.28
N SER A 11 -7.87 13.00 21.71
CA SER A 11 -7.76 11.58 21.99
C SER A 11 -7.14 11.32 23.36
N LYS A 12 -7.77 10.42 24.14
CA LYS A 12 -7.20 9.92 25.41
C LYS A 12 -6.18 8.79 25.22
N ARG A 13 -6.10 8.24 24.00
CA ARG A 13 -5.19 7.14 23.65
C ARG A 13 -4.24 7.63 22.56
N PRO A 14 -2.98 7.14 22.54
CA PRO A 14 -2.11 7.35 21.39
C PRO A 14 -2.82 6.87 20.11
N LEU A 15 -2.83 7.70 19.08
CA LEU A 15 -3.40 7.35 17.78
C LEU A 15 -2.26 6.97 16.83
N SER A 16 -2.42 5.85 16.14
CA SER A 16 -1.53 5.42 15.07
C SER A 16 -2.03 5.97 13.75
N LEU A 17 -1.21 6.79 13.08
CA LEU A 17 -1.49 7.22 11.71
C LEU A 17 -0.90 6.21 10.73
N TYR A 18 -1.62 5.91 9.66
CA TYR A 18 -1.03 5.27 8.48
C TYR A 18 -1.38 6.07 7.23
N ALA A 19 -0.62 5.86 6.16
CA ALA A 19 -0.85 6.53 4.88
C ALA A 19 -0.75 5.54 3.71
N SER A 20 -1.61 5.75 2.71
CA SER A 20 -1.65 4.99 1.46
C SER A 20 -1.67 5.99 0.30
N PRO A 21 -0.83 5.85 -0.74
CA PRO A 21 -0.97 6.64 -1.96
C PRO A 21 -1.95 5.97 -2.94
N TRP A 22 -2.68 6.77 -3.72
CA TRP A 22 -3.54 6.28 -4.82
C TRP A 22 -2.89 6.41 -6.20
N THR A 23 -1.95 7.33 -6.37
CA THR A 23 -1.26 7.50 -7.65
C THR A 23 0.07 8.23 -7.47
N SER A 24 1.05 7.87 -8.28
CA SER A 24 2.24 8.69 -8.46
C SER A 24 1.95 9.93 -9.32
N PRO A 25 2.86 10.93 -9.34
CA PRO A 25 2.89 11.95 -10.39
C PRO A 25 2.77 11.34 -11.79
N ALA A 26 1.95 11.95 -12.64
CA ALA A 26 1.61 11.41 -13.97
C ALA A 26 2.85 11.11 -14.84
N TRP A 27 3.89 11.94 -14.78
CA TRP A 27 5.10 11.76 -15.57
C TRP A 27 5.93 10.51 -15.20
N LEU A 28 5.70 9.92 -14.03
CA LEU A 28 6.27 8.63 -13.61
C LEU A 28 5.49 7.43 -14.18
N LYS A 29 4.30 7.63 -14.74
CA LYS A 29 3.36 6.55 -15.12
C LYS A 29 3.42 6.24 -16.61
N THR A 30 3.27 4.97 -16.97
CA THR A 30 3.22 4.53 -18.38
C THR A 30 2.07 5.16 -19.16
N SER A 31 0.96 5.49 -18.48
CA SER A 31 -0.21 6.15 -19.08
C SER A 31 -0.13 7.67 -19.14
N GLU A 32 0.83 8.29 -18.45
CA GLU A 32 0.89 9.75 -18.24
C GLU A 32 -0.41 10.37 -17.71
N SER A 33 -1.22 9.57 -17.00
CA SER A 33 -2.54 9.93 -16.48
C SER A 33 -2.68 9.48 -15.02
N PHE A 34 -3.45 10.24 -14.24
CA PHE A 34 -3.78 9.85 -12.87
C PHE A 34 -4.76 8.66 -12.82
N VAL A 35 -5.62 8.54 -13.82
CA VAL A 35 -6.67 7.51 -13.91
C VAL A 35 -6.38 6.51 -15.02
N GLY A 36 -7.11 5.39 -15.01
CA GLY A 36 -6.98 4.33 -16.00
C GLY A 36 -5.72 3.47 -15.84
N LYS A 37 -5.62 2.43 -16.69
CA LYS A 37 -4.53 1.47 -16.65
C LYS A 37 -3.17 2.16 -16.80
N GLY A 38 -2.30 2.01 -15.80
CA GLY A 38 -0.96 2.58 -15.83
C GLY A 38 -0.14 2.19 -14.60
N THR A 39 1.09 1.74 -14.84
CA THR A 39 2.09 1.38 -13.83
C THR A 39 3.20 2.43 -13.81
N LEU A 40 4.17 2.32 -12.89
CA LEU A 40 5.41 3.08 -13.03
C LEU A 40 6.12 2.74 -14.34
N LYS A 41 6.78 3.73 -14.94
CA LYS A 41 7.67 3.54 -16.09
C LYS A 41 8.89 2.72 -15.68
N GLY A 42 9.42 1.95 -16.63
CA GLY A 42 10.66 1.20 -16.45
C GLY A 42 10.51 0.01 -15.50
N GLN A 43 11.50 -0.23 -14.64
CA GLN A 43 11.56 -1.42 -13.76
C GLN A 43 12.15 -1.09 -12.39
N ALA A 44 11.80 -1.88 -11.38
CA ALA A 44 12.31 -1.73 -10.02
C ALA A 44 13.85 -1.69 -9.98
N GLY A 45 14.39 -0.75 -9.21
CA GLY A 45 15.81 -0.38 -9.14
C GLY A 45 16.22 0.79 -10.03
N ASP A 46 15.35 1.24 -10.94
CA ASP A 46 15.63 2.35 -11.85
C ASP A 46 15.30 3.74 -11.27
N LYS A 47 15.50 4.78 -12.08
CA LYS A 47 15.25 6.16 -11.65
C LYS A 47 13.77 6.45 -11.34
N TYR A 48 12.83 5.80 -12.02
CA TYR A 48 11.40 6.05 -11.82
C TYR A 48 10.93 5.47 -10.50
N HIS A 49 11.31 4.22 -10.22
CA HIS A 49 10.96 3.53 -8.98
C HIS A 49 11.68 4.13 -7.77
N LYS A 50 12.97 4.45 -7.89
CA LYS A 50 13.71 5.19 -6.84
C LYS A 50 13.09 6.55 -6.56
N THR A 51 12.63 7.26 -7.59
CA THR A 51 11.96 8.55 -7.39
C THR A 51 10.63 8.36 -6.64
N TRP A 52 9.87 7.31 -6.97
CA TRP A 52 8.65 7.00 -6.24
C TRP A 52 8.91 6.63 -4.79
N ALA A 53 9.89 5.77 -4.51
CA ALA A 53 10.31 5.45 -3.13
C ALA A 53 10.74 6.70 -2.34
N ASN A 54 11.52 7.59 -2.96
CA ASN A 54 11.91 8.86 -2.33
C ASN A 54 10.73 9.80 -2.10
N TYR A 55 9.65 9.68 -2.87
CA TYR A 55 8.42 10.43 -2.63
C TYR A 55 7.76 10.04 -1.29
N PHE A 56 7.77 8.75 -0.92
CA PHE A 56 7.32 8.30 0.40
C PHE A 56 8.14 8.94 1.52
N VAL A 57 9.46 8.88 1.42
CA VAL A 57 10.37 9.49 2.42
C VAL A 57 10.09 11.00 2.51
N ARG A 58 9.92 11.68 1.38
CA ARG A 58 9.62 13.11 1.36
C ARG A 58 8.26 13.42 1.99
N PHE A 59 7.23 12.60 1.75
CA PHE A 59 5.93 12.74 2.40
C PHE A 59 6.06 12.66 3.92
N LEU A 60 6.79 11.65 4.42
CA LEU A 60 7.04 11.47 5.85
C LEU A 60 7.84 12.65 6.44
N ASP A 61 8.87 13.12 5.75
CA ASP A 61 9.64 14.31 6.15
C ASP A 61 8.77 15.56 6.26
N GLU A 62 7.89 15.81 5.29
CA GLU A 62 7.02 16.99 5.32
C GLU A 62 6.02 16.91 6.47
N TYR A 63 5.43 15.75 6.76
CA TYR A 63 4.54 15.60 7.90
C TYR A 63 5.27 15.68 9.25
N ALA A 64 6.51 15.20 9.33
CA ALA A 64 7.34 15.31 10.52
C ALA A 64 7.64 16.77 10.88
N LYS A 65 7.79 17.68 9.91
CA LYS A 65 7.91 19.14 10.16
C LYS A 65 6.67 19.73 10.84
N HIS A 66 5.54 19.06 10.72
CA HIS A 66 4.29 19.42 11.39
C HIS A 66 4.07 18.60 12.67
N ASN A 67 5.07 17.92 13.22
CA ASN A 67 4.94 17.05 14.40
C ASN A 67 3.88 15.94 14.23
N LEU A 68 3.77 15.40 13.02
CA LEU A 68 2.94 14.24 12.72
C LEU A 68 3.84 13.09 12.28
N THR A 69 3.76 11.98 13.01
CA THR A 69 4.49 10.75 12.70
C THR A 69 3.52 9.64 12.32
N PHE A 70 3.99 8.74 11.46
CA PHE A 70 3.21 7.61 10.98
C PHE A 70 3.70 6.33 11.63
N TRP A 71 2.74 5.49 12.00
CA TRP A 71 2.97 4.11 12.41
C TRP A 71 3.24 3.23 11.20
N ALA A 72 2.51 3.43 10.11
CA ALA A 72 2.62 2.58 8.93
C ALA A 72 2.43 3.35 7.61
N VAL A 73 2.89 2.76 6.52
CA VAL A 73 2.49 3.09 5.14
C VAL A 73 2.10 1.82 4.41
N THR A 74 1.20 1.94 3.44
CA THR A 74 0.94 0.86 2.49
C THR A 74 1.72 1.09 1.19
N ALA A 75 2.08 0.01 0.50
CA ALA A 75 2.90 0.10 -0.71
C ALA A 75 2.19 0.84 -1.87
N GLU A 76 0.86 0.70 -1.96
CA GLU A 76 -0.04 1.36 -2.90
C GLU A 76 -1.48 1.04 -2.47
N ASN A 77 -2.41 2.00 -2.54
CA ASN A 77 -3.84 1.71 -2.38
C ASN A 77 -4.38 1.01 -3.63
N GLU A 78 -4.98 -0.16 -3.46
CA GLU A 78 -5.60 -0.94 -4.54
C GLU A 78 -4.71 -1.09 -5.80
N PRO A 79 -3.50 -1.67 -5.68
CA PRO A 79 -2.58 -1.85 -6.79
C PRO A 79 -3.19 -2.59 -7.99
N SER A 80 -4.23 -3.42 -7.78
CA SER A 80 -4.93 -4.10 -8.86
C SER A 80 -5.75 -3.14 -9.73
N ALA A 81 -6.25 -2.03 -9.17
CA ALA A 81 -7.09 -1.06 -9.86
C ALA A 81 -6.37 -0.42 -11.05
N GLY A 82 -5.09 -0.09 -10.88
CA GLY A 82 -4.26 0.48 -11.95
C GLY A 82 -3.91 -0.50 -13.08
N LEU A 83 -4.36 -1.76 -12.99
CA LEU A 83 -4.26 -2.74 -14.07
C LEU A 83 -5.54 -2.81 -14.93
N ILE A 84 -6.62 -2.15 -14.49
CA ILE A 84 -7.93 -2.13 -15.15
C ILE A 84 -7.98 -1.01 -16.19
N ASN A 85 -8.39 -1.34 -17.42
CA ASN A 85 -8.61 -0.34 -18.46
C ASN A 85 -9.71 0.63 -18.05
N ASN A 86 -9.50 1.93 -18.24
CA ASN A 86 -10.47 2.99 -17.92
C ASN A 86 -10.94 3.01 -16.45
N TYR A 87 -10.10 2.59 -15.49
CA TYR A 87 -10.38 2.80 -14.08
C TYR A 87 -10.70 4.29 -13.81
N PRO A 88 -11.81 4.61 -13.12
CA PRO A 88 -12.42 5.94 -13.21
C PRO A 88 -11.75 7.03 -12.36
N PHE A 89 -10.87 6.67 -11.43
CA PHE A 89 -10.18 7.61 -10.54
C PHE A 89 -8.72 7.23 -10.33
N GLN A 90 -8.03 7.94 -9.44
CA GLN A 90 -6.61 7.81 -9.18
C GLN A 90 -6.24 6.38 -8.82
N CYS A 91 -5.31 5.80 -9.58
CA CYS A 91 -4.79 4.46 -9.35
C CYS A 91 -3.36 4.32 -9.88
N LEU A 92 -2.47 3.59 -9.21
CA LEU A 92 -1.19 3.16 -9.77
C LEU A 92 -1.10 1.63 -9.76
N GLY A 93 -0.90 1.05 -10.95
CA GLY A 93 -0.94 -0.39 -11.12
C GLY A 93 0.35 -1.07 -10.67
N PHE A 94 0.21 -2.17 -9.92
CA PHE A 94 1.27 -3.14 -9.68
C PHE A 94 0.69 -4.56 -9.79
N THR A 95 1.41 -5.48 -10.45
CA THR A 95 1.24 -6.91 -10.16
C THR A 95 1.90 -7.27 -8.83
N ALA A 96 1.63 -8.46 -8.28
CA ALA A 96 2.29 -8.91 -7.06
C ALA A 96 3.83 -8.96 -7.20
N GLU A 97 4.35 -9.35 -8.37
CA GLU A 97 5.78 -9.36 -8.66
C GLU A 97 6.36 -7.94 -8.77
N GLN A 98 5.61 -7.01 -9.38
CA GLN A 98 6.03 -5.61 -9.45
C GLN A 98 6.07 -4.98 -8.06
N GLN A 99 5.08 -5.27 -7.20
CA GLN A 99 5.08 -4.80 -5.82
C GLN A 99 6.24 -5.41 -5.02
N ARG A 100 6.49 -6.74 -5.16
CA ARG A 100 7.65 -7.42 -4.57
C ARG A 100 8.96 -6.74 -4.95
N ASP A 101 9.20 -6.57 -6.25
CA ASP A 101 10.46 -6.03 -6.76
C ASP A 101 10.65 -4.56 -6.35
N PHE A 102 9.58 -3.75 -6.37
CA PHE A 102 9.60 -2.36 -5.90
C PHE A 102 9.95 -2.28 -4.40
N ILE A 103 9.39 -3.18 -3.57
CA ILE A 103 9.70 -3.24 -2.15
C ILE A 103 11.16 -3.64 -1.93
N ALA A 104 11.61 -4.73 -2.56
CA ALA A 104 12.96 -5.24 -2.37
C ALA A 104 14.05 -4.26 -2.83
N ARG A 105 13.84 -3.59 -3.97
CA ARG A 105 14.88 -2.79 -4.63
C ARG A 105 14.83 -1.30 -4.35
N ASP A 106 13.64 -0.76 -4.01
CA ASP A 106 13.44 0.69 -3.94
C ASP A 106 12.81 1.13 -2.61
N LEU A 107 11.55 0.77 -2.34
CA LEU A 107 10.79 1.30 -1.20
C LEU A 107 11.36 0.84 0.14
N GLY A 108 11.64 -0.45 0.30
CA GLY A 108 12.22 -1.01 1.52
C GLY A 108 13.56 -0.35 1.88
N PRO A 109 14.56 -0.38 0.97
CA PRO A 109 15.83 0.30 1.18
C PRO A 109 15.71 1.81 1.43
N ALA A 110 14.81 2.52 0.73
CA ALA A 110 14.61 3.96 0.92
C ALA A 110 14.08 4.28 2.33
N LEU A 111 13.08 3.52 2.81
CA LEU A 111 12.55 3.68 4.16
C LEU A 111 13.59 3.33 5.22
N ALA A 112 14.28 2.18 5.07
CA ALA A 112 15.29 1.71 6.03
C ALA A 112 16.49 2.67 6.16
N ASN A 113 16.88 3.34 5.07
CA ASN A 113 17.99 4.31 5.06
C ASN A 113 17.55 5.74 5.45
N SER A 114 16.27 5.98 5.71
CA SER A 114 15.75 7.29 6.10
C SER A 114 15.69 7.48 7.63
N SER A 115 15.32 8.67 8.08
CA SER A 115 14.96 8.93 9.47
C SER A 115 13.67 8.23 9.93
N HIS A 116 12.93 7.59 9.01
CA HIS A 116 11.65 6.91 9.26
C HIS A 116 11.75 5.39 9.24
N ARG A 117 12.95 4.83 9.44
CA ARG A 117 13.23 3.38 9.38
C ARG A 117 12.36 2.49 10.29
N ASP A 118 11.74 3.05 11.32
CA ASP A 118 10.87 2.33 12.25
C ASP A 118 9.40 2.21 11.77
N ILE A 119 9.09 2.81 10.62
CA ILE A 119 7.75 2.75 10.03
C ILE A 119 7.42 1.33 9.54
N ARG A 120 6.18 0.90 9.76
CA ARG A 120 5.69 -0.39 9.26
C ARG A 120 5.30 -0.27 7.79
N LEU A 121 5.75 -1.19 6.96
CA LEU A 121 5.35 -1.31 5.56
C LEU A 121 4.31 -2.42 5.41
N ILE A 122 3.15 -2.06 4.86
CA ILE A 122 2.01 -2.94 4.63
C ILE A 122 1.89 -3.20 3.11
N ILE A 123 1.76 -4.47 2.73
CA ILE A 123 1.59 -4.90 1.33
C ILE A 123 0.12 -5.14 0.99
N LEU A 124 -0.16 -5.39 -0.28
CA LEU A 124 -1.51 -5.55 -0.85
C LEU A 124 -2.35 -4.26 -0.78
N ASP A 125 -2.97 -3.95 0.36
CA ASP A 125 -3.90 -2.82 0.55
C ASP A 125 -5.01 -2.81 -0.51
N ASP A 126 -5.62 -3.97 -0.71
CA ASP A 126 -6.62 -4.26 -1.73
C ASP A 126 -7.58 -5.35 -1.24
N ASN A 127 -8.56 -5.70 -2.05
CA ASN A 127 -9.53 -6.75 -1.78
C ASN A 127 -8.86 -8.08 -1.42
N ARG A 128 -9.34 -8.71 -0.34
CA ARG A 128 -8.82 -9.99 0.17
C ARG A 128 -8.86 -11.13 -0.85
N LEU A 129 -9.59 -11.02 -1.96
CA LEU A 129 -9.62 -12.03 -3.03
C LEU A 129 -8.25 -12.24 -3.71
N HIS A 130 -7.33 -11.29 -3.58
CA HIS A 130 -5.96 -11.45 -4.05
C HIS A 130 -5.10 -12.36 -3.15
N LEU A 131 -5.61 -12.71 -1.98
CA LEU A 131 -4.97 -13.62 -1.03
C LEU A 131 -5.42 -15.07 -1.25
N PRO A 132 -4.54 -16.05 -0.99
CA PRO A 132 -3.17 -15.92 -0.45
C PRO A 132 -2.10 -15.63 -1.51
N HIS A 133 -2.47 -15.58 -2.80
CA HIS A 133 -1.49 -15.49 -3.90
C HIS A 133 -0.55 -14.29 -3.78
N TRP A 134 -1.07 -13.09 -3.53
CA TRP A 134 -0.26 -11.88 -3.42
C TRP A 134 0.75 -11.97 -2.27
N ALA A 135 0.31 -12.51 -1.12
CA ALA A 135 1.18 -12.72 0.03
C ALA A 135 2.31 -13.71 -0.31
N LYS A 136 2.01 -14.83 -0.99
CA LYS A 136 3.03 -15.78 -1.43
C LYS A 136 4.08 -15.13 -2.32
N VAL A 137 3.65 -14.43 -3.36
CA VAL A 137 4.57 -13.81 -4.33
C VAL A 137 5.52 -12.82 -3.65
N VAL A 138 5.02 -12.02 -2.69
CA VAL A 138 5.83 -10.99 -2.02
C VAL A 138 6.65 -11.54 -0.85
N LEU A 139 6.08 -12.44 -0.03
CA LEU A 139 6.68 -12.89 1.22
C LEU A 139 7.58 -14.13 1.09
N GLU A 140 7.46 -14.90 0.00
CA GLU A 140 8.41 -15.99 -0.29
C GLU A 140 9.77 -15.47 -0.83
N ASP A 141 9.86 -14.19 -1.18
CA ASP A 141 11.11 -13.52 -1.55
C ASP A 141 11.73 -12.83 -0.33
N GLU A 142 12.83 -13.38 0.18
CA GLU A 142 13.50 -12.89 1.40
C GLU A 142 13.99 -11.43 1.32
N GLU A 143 14.27 -10.91 0.12
CA GLU A 143 14.74 -9.53 -0.08
C GLU A 143 13.59 -8.53 0.04
N ALA A 144 12.37 -8.92 -0.38
CA ALA A 144 11.16 -8.14 -0.12
C ALA A 144 10.66 -8.33 1.32
N ALA A 145 10.56 -9.59 1.76
CA ALA A 145 9.92 -9.99 3.01
C ALA A 145 10.53 -9.33 4.25
N ARG A 146 11.84 -9.05 4.26
CA ARG A 146 12.53 -8.36 5.37
C ARG A 146 12.09 -6.92 5.61
N TYR A 147 11.47 -6.28 4.63
CA TYR A 147 10.94 -4.92 4.77
C TYR A 147 9.44 -4.90 5.09
N VAL A 148 8.74 -6.00 4.85
CA VAL A 148 7.29 -6.11 5.03
C VAL A 148 6.97 -6.43 6.49
N HIS A 149 5.93 -5.78 7.01
CA HIS A 149 5.49 -5.97 8.38
C HIS A 149 4.08 -6.57 8.48
N GLY A 150 3.26 -6.38 7.46
CA GLY A 150 1.90 -6.91 7.43
C GLY A 150 1.23 -6.75 6.08
N ILE A 151 -0.02 -7.18 6.03
CA ILE A 151 -0.85 -7.27 4.82
C ILE A 151 -2.13 -6.46 5.05
N GLY A 152 -2.40 -5.51 4.17
CA GLY A 152 -3.61 -4.69 4.18
C GLY A 152 -4.71 -5.36 3.35
N ILE A 153 -5.94 -5.41 3.86
CA ILE A 153 -7.09 -5.97 3.15
C ILE A 153 -8.30 -5.03 3.14
N HIS A 154 -9.01 -5.02 2.01
CA HIS A 154 -10.29 -4.33 1.81
C HIS A 154 -11.44 -5.35 1.73
N TRP A 155 -12.67 -4.88 2.00
CA TRP A 155 -13.89 -5.69 2.17
C TRP A 155 -14.97 -5.46 1.09
N TYR A 156 -14.61 -4.88 -0.06
CA TYR A 156 -15.61 -4.49 -1.08
C TYR A 156 -16.22 -5.64 -1.86
N LEU A 157 -15.53 -6.79 -1.91
CA LEU A 157 -15.93 -7.97 -2.69
C LEU A 157 -16.25 -9.19 -1.81
N ASP A 158 -16.73 -8.96 -0.59
CA ASP A 158 -16.95 -10.04 0.38
C ASP A 158 -17.94 -11.11 -0.05
N PHE A 159 -18.90 -10.72 -0.86
CA PHE A 159 -19.92 -11.59 -1.40
C PHE A 159 -19.36 -12.61 -2.42
N ILE A 160 -18.12 -12.45 -2.88
CA ILE A 160 -17.52 -13.30 -3.94
C ILE A 160 -16.83 -14.53 -3.35
N GLY A 161 -16.23 -14.46 -2.17
CA GLY A 161 -15.48 -15.59 -1.60
C GLY A 161 -15.41 -15.53 -0.08
N PRO A 162 -15.47 -16.67 0.62
CA PRO A 162 -15.45 -16.69 2.09
C PRO A 162 -14.05 -16.37 2.65
N ILE A 163 -13.97 -15.92 3.90
CA ILE A 163 -12.70 -15.60 4.60
C ILE A 163 -11.79 -16.84 4.69
N GLN A 164 -12.41 -18.03 4.78
CA GLN A 164 -11.79 -19.34 4.86
C GLN A 164 -10.89 -19.66 3.66
N ASP A 165 -11.15 -19.04 2.50
CA ASP A 165 -10.36 -19.28 1.29
C ASP A 165 -9.30 -18.20 1.04
N THR A 166 -9.34 -17.09 1.81
CA THR A 166 -8.46 -15.94 1.58
C THR A 166 -7.59 -15.62 2.80
N VAL A 167 -8.18 -15.14 3.89
CA VAL A 167 -7.44 -14.60 5.04
C VAL A 167 -6.89 -15.73 5.91
N LEU A 168 -7.69 -16.78 6.15
CA LEU A 168 -7.29 -17.92 6.96
C LEU A 168 -6.02 -18.61 6.41
N PRO A 169 -5.99 -19.07 5.14
CA PRO A 169 -4.79 -19.71 4.60
C PRO A 169 -3.60 -18.76 4.52
N THR A 170 -3.83 -17.45 4.37
CA THR A 170 -2.74 -16.46 4.42
C THR A 170 -2.08 -16.41 5.80
N HIS A 171 -2.88 -16.38 6.87
CA HIS A 171 -2.36 -16.39 8.22
C HIS A 171 -1.64 -17.71 8.55
N GLU A 172 -2.16 -18.85 8.08
CA GLU A 172 -1.52 -20.15 8.27
C GLU A 172 -0.15 -20.25 7.57
N LEU A 173 -0.02 -19.67 6.37
CA LEU A 173 1.24 -19.63 5.62
C LEU A 173 2.24 -18.62 6.18
N PHE A 174 1.76 -17.47 6.64
CA PHE A 174 2.59 -16.33 7.07
C PHE A 174 2.18 -15.81 8.46
N PRO A 175 2.28 -16.63 9.53
CA PRO A 175 1.72 -16.29 10.84
C PRO A 175 2.41 -15.12 11.53
N ASP A 176 3.66 -14.82 11.15
CA ASP A 176 4.46 -13.73 11.73
C ASP A 176 4.12 -12.35 11.16
N TYR A 177 3.33 -12.29 10.08
CA TYR A 177 2.89 -11.06 9.44
C TYR A 177 1.47 -10.73 9.86
N PHE A 178 1.24 -9.53 10.42
CA PHE A 178 -0.12 -9.14 10.79
C PHE A 178 -0.99 -8.94 9.55
N ILE A 179 -2.28 -9.23 9.66
CA ILE A 179 -3.29 -8.88 8.67
C ILE A 179 -4.15 -7.75 9.25
N LEU A 180 -4.26 -6.64 8.52
CA LEU A 180 -5.01 -5.46 8.93
C LEU A 180 -6.08 -5.14 7.91
N SER A 181 -7.32 -4.97 8.39
CA SER A 181 -8.39 -4.35 7.60
C SER A 181 -8.10 -2.84 7.47
N THR A 182 -7.60 -2.41 6.31
CA THR A 182 -7.20 -1.02 6.06
C THR A 182 -8.34 -0.19 5.49
N GLU A 183 -9.30 -0.79 4.80
CA GLU A 183 -10.45 -0.06 4.26
C GLU A 183 -11.73 -0.92 4.25
N ALA A 184 -12.84 -0.28 4.60
CA ALA A 184 -14.18 -0.85 4.45
C ALA A 184 -15.19 0.30 4.32
N CYS A 185 -16.13 0.16 3.39
CA CYS A 185 -17.25 1.07 3.25
C CYS A 185 -18.50 0.30 2.80
N ILE A 186 -19.67 0.87 3.05
CA ILE A 186 -20.92 0.31 2.53
C ILE A 186 -21.05 0.82 1.10
N GLY A 187 -20.81 -0.06 0.12
CA GLY A 187 -21.10 0.21 -1.27
C GLY A 187 -22.61 0.20 -1.53
N ALA A 188 -23.06 1.06 -2.43
CA ALA A 188 -24.39 0.97 -3.02
C ALA A 188 -24.29 0.23 -4.35
N HIS A 189 -25.37 -0.42 -4.77
CA HIS A 189 -25.44 -0.92 -6.13
C HIS A 189 -25.43 0.25 -7.12
N PHE A 190 -24.88 0.07 -8.32
CA PHE A 190 -24.79 1.16 -9.31
C PHE A 190 -26.14 1.68 -9.81
N TRP A 191 -27.24 1.00 -9.47
CA TRP A 191 -28.62 1.34 -9.82
C TRP A 191 -29.43 1.91 -8.65
N GLU A 192 -28.85 1.97 -7.45
CA GLU A 192 -29.42 2.68 -6.29
C GLU A 192 -29.07 4.16 -6.35
#